data_AF-A0A9D1YYJ5-F1
#
_entry.id   AF-A0A9D1YYJ5-F1
#
_cell.length_a   1.000
_cell.length_b   1.000
_cell.length_c   1.000
_cell.angle_alpha   90.00
_cell.angle_beta   90.00
_cell.angle_gamma   90.00
#
_symmetry.space_group_name_H-M   'P 1'
#
loop_
_entity.id
_entity.type
_entity.pdbx_description
1 polymer ?
#
loop_
_entity_poly.entity_id
_entity_poly.type
_entity_poly.pdbx_seq_one_letter_code
_entity_poly.pdbx_strand_id
1 'polypeptide(L)'
;MKNTLTRFGLVTTLAAVGLLGLTGCGSSDGGSADESDAFVSDLQEGVDIISEQIEQVDAPMDQIMLASDVDQATQKYGMWVMPYYPSDAVAEYISTIQIENGSDFHITATSAETGAEWNMDQD
;
A
#
# COMPACT_ATOMS: atom_id res chain seq x y z
N MET A 1 -1.01 44.80 21.84
CA MET A 1 -1.21 43.62 20.97
C MET A 1 -0.78 42.42 21.81
N LYS A 2 -1.72 41.55 22.19
CA LYS A 2 -1.53 40.52 23.24
C LYS A 2 -1.46 39.14 22.58
N ASN A 3 -0.39 38.41 22.87
CA ASN A 3 -0.05 37.10 22.30
C ASN A 3 -1.10 36.04 22.63
N THR A 4 -1.64 35.39 21.60
CA THR A 4 -2.47 34.18 21.74
C THR A 4 -1.57 32.96 21.62
N LEU A 5 -1.25 32.37 22.77
CA LEU A 5 -0.70 31.02 22.92
C LEU A 5 -1.82 30.02 22.61
N THR A 6 -1.86 29.47 21.40
CA THR A 6 -2.73 28.34 21.06
C THR A 6 -2.07 27.06 21.57
N ARG A 7 -2.70 26.46 22.57
CA ARG A 7 -2.25 25.26 23.26
C ARG A 7 -2.55 24.04 22.39
N PHE A 8 -1.51 23.31 22.00
CA PHE A 8 -1.62 21.97 21.43
C PHE A 8 -2.19 21.03 22.49
N GLY A 9 -3.44 20.62 22.33
CA GLY A 9 -4.10 19.57 23.11
C GLY A 9 -4.37 18.38 22.21
N LEU A 10 -3.35 17.58 21.91
CA LEU A 10 -3.50 16.28 21.26
C LEU A 10 -3.86 15.27 22.34
N VAL A 11 -5.15 14.98 22.50
CA VAL A 11 -5.64 13.85 23.31
C VAL A 11 -5.65 12.64 22.41
N THR A 12 -4.56 11.88 22.38
CA THR A 12 -4.52 10.56 21.74
C THR A 12 -5.10 9.55 22.71
N THR A 13 -6.42 9.36 22.70
CA THR A 13 -7.02 8.13 23.22
C THR A 13 -6.71 7.01 22.26
N LEU A 14 -5.63 6.28 22.53
CA LEU A 14 -5.27 5.04 21.85
C LEU A 14 -6.29 3.98 22.28
N ALA A 15 -7.39 3.88 21.54
CA ALA A 15 -8.31 2.77 21.64
C ALA A 15 -7.65 1.56 20.97
N ALA A 16 -7.41 0.51 21.74
CA ALA A 16 -6.97 -0.77 21.24
C ALA A 16 -7.92 -1.29 20.15
N VAL A 17 -7.51 -1.20 18.88
CA VAL A 17 -8.17 -1.89 17.77
C VAL A 17 -7.46 -3.23 17.59
N GLY A 18 -7.72 -4.14 18.54
CA GLY A 18 -7.39 -5.56 18.39
C GLY A 18 -8.56 -6.28 17.72
N LEU A 19 -8.78 -6.03 16.43
CA LEU A 19 -9.79 -6.70 15.60
C LEU A 19 -9.49 -6.54 14.10
N LEU A 20 -8.24 -6.76 13.68
CA LEU A 20 -7.95 -7.18 12.30
C LEU A 20 -8.39 -8.64 12.16
N GLY A 21 -9.71 -8.83 12.17
CA GLY A 21 -10.37 -10.05 11.75
C GLY A 21 -10.29 -10.14 10.24
N LEU A 22 -9.18 -10.66 9.75
CA LEU A 22 -9.09 -11.40 8.49
C LEU A 22 -10.28 -12.37 8.40
N THR A 23 -11.35 -11.96 7.73
CA THR A 23 -12.28 -12.92 7.12
C THR A 23 -11.67 -13.32 5.78
N GLY A 24 -10.56 -14.05 5.84
CA GLY A 24 -9.77 -14.45 4.69
C GLY A 24 -8.91 -15.65 5.07
N CYS A 25 -9.50 -16.83 4.96
CA CYS A 25 -8.85 -18.11 5.20
C CYS A 25 -7.91 -18.43 4.03
N GLY A 26 -6.61 -18.20 4.19
CA GLY A 26 -5.57 -18.63 3.27
C GLY A 26 -4.22 -18.67 3.98
N SER A 27 -3.63 -19.85 4.04
CA SER A 27 -2.44 -20.16 4.83
C SER A 27 -1.20 -19.38 4.35
N SER A 28 -0.57 -18.59 5.22
CA SER A 28 0.90 -18.50 5.28
C SER A 28 1.38 -17.97 6.63
N ASP A 29 2.21 -18.81 7.26
CA ASP A 29 3.02 -18.56 8.43
C ASP A 29 4.21 -17.69 8.01
N GLY A 30 4.27 -16.44 8.47
CA GLY A 30 5.41 -15.58 8.16
C GLY A 30 5.17 -14.09 8.39
N GLY A 31 5.33 -13.65 9.65
CA GLY A 31 5.67 -12.26 9.95
C GLY A 31 4.52 -11.35 10.37
N SER A 32 3.91 -11.58 11.54
CA SER A 32 3.44 -10.43 12.33
C SER A 32 4.65 -9.84 13.05
N ALA A 33 5.51 -9.12 12.32
CA ALA A 33 6.29 -8.08 12.97
C ALA A 33 5.30 -6.94 13.27
N ASP A 34 5.29 -6.43 14.49
CA ASP A 34 4.62 -5.18 14.85
C ASP A 34 5.24 -4.06 13.99
N GLU A 35 4.75 -3.89 12.76
CA GLU A 35 5.13 -2.78 11.89
C GLU A 35 4.35 -1.53 12.24
N SER A 36 4.94 -0.39 11.94
CA SER A 36 4.31 0.91 12.12
C SER A 36 2.98 1.01 11.33
N ASP A 37 1.97 1.63 11.94
CA ASP A 37 0.66 1.89 11.29
C ASP A 37 0.80 2.60 9.93
N ALA A 38 1.82 3.47 9.79
CA ALA A 38 2.12 4.16 8.55
C ALA A 38 2.52 3.20 7.42
N PHE A 39 3.42 2.25 7.71
CA PHE A 39 3.85 1.23 6.75
C PHE A 39 2.68 0.37 6.28
N VAL A 40 1.86 -0.08 7.24
CA VAL A 40 0.67 -0.89 6.96
C VAL A 40 -0.37 -0.11 6.15
N SER A 41 -0.51 1.19 6.39
CA SER A 41 -1.39 2.07 5.62
C SER A 41 -0.89 2.29 4.19
N ASP A 42 0.40 2.53 3.99
CA ASP A 42 1.00 2.72 2.65
C ASP A 42 0.79 1.48 1.79
N LEU A 43 1.03 0.30 2.37
CA LEU A 43 0.87 -0.97 1.69
C LEU A 43 -0.57 -1.23 1.24
N GLN A 44 -1.54 -0.98 2.12
CA GLN A 44 -2.96 -1.09 1.77
C GLN A 44 -3.32 -0.11 0.66
N GLU A 45 -2.86 1.13 0.73
CA GLU A 45 -3.10 2.12 -0.32
C GLU A 45 -2.57 1.64 -1.68
N GLY A 46 -1.37 1.06 -1.73
CA GLY A 46 -0.81 0.49 -2.96
C GLY A 46 -1.67 -0.65 -3.54
N VAL A 47 -2.18 -1.55 -2.69
CA VAL A 47 -3.08 -2.65 -3.07
C VAL A 47 -4.42 -2.12 -3.58
N ASP A 48 -5.01 -1.14 -2.89
CA ASP A 48 -6.28 -0.52 -3.27
C ASP A 48 -6.15 0.16 -4.65
N ILE A 49 -5.09 0.95 -4.87
CA ILE A 49 -4.83 1.63 -6.16
C ILE A 49 -4.79 0.63 -7.31
N ILE A 50 -4.12 -0.51 -7.13
CA ILE A 50 -4.00 -1.56 -8.15
C ILE A 50 -5.35 -2.25 -8.38
N SER A 51 -6.02 -2.66 -7.30
CA SER A 51 -7.30 -3.37 -7.36
C SER A 51 -8.36 -2.52 -8.04
N GLU A 52 -8.51 -1.26 -7.60
CA GLU A 52 -9.44 -0.30 -8.20
C GLU A 52 -9.14 -0.08 -9.68
N GLN A 53 -7.87 -0.10 -10.09
CA GLN A 53 -7.50 0.08 -11.49
C GLN A 53 -7.88 -1.12 -12.35
N ILE A 54 -7.66 -2.33 -11.85
CA ILE A 54 -8.05 -3.58 -12.51
C ILE A 54 -9.57 -3.62 -12.66
N GLU A 55 -10.32 -3.30 -11.62
CA GLU A 55 -11.79 -3.26 -11.67
C GLU A 55 -12.34 -2.19 -12.63
N GLN A 56 -11.66 -1.05 -12.75
CA GLN A 56 -12.08 0.03 -13.65
C GLN A 56 -11.73 -0.24 -15.11
N VAL A 57 -10.72 -1.06 -15.39
CA VAL A 57 -10.25 -1.34 -16.74
C VAL A 57 -10.76 -2.69 -17.19
N ASP A 58 -11.79 -2.67 -18.03
CA ASP A 58 -12.32 -3.84 -18.73
C ASP A 58 -11.41 -4.24 -19.91
N ALA A 59 -10.11 -4.42 -19.63
CA ALA A 59 -9.12 -4.85 -20.62
C ALA A 59 -8.07 -5.74 -19.95
N PRO A 60 -7.55 -6.75 -20.66
CA PRO A 60 -6.50 -7.61 -20.13
C PRO A 60 -5.27 -6.76 -19.79
N MET A 61 -4.80 -6.93 -18.56
CA MET A 61 -3.66 -6.23 -18.01
C MET A 61 -2.64 -7.28 -17.59
N ASP A 62 -1.44 -7.24 -18.16
CA ASP A 62 -0.36 -8.15 -17.79
C ASP A 62 0.58 -7.52 -16.75
N GLN A 63 0.59 -6.18 -16.67
CA GLN A 63 1.57 -5.44 -15.86
C GLN A 63 1.12 -4.01 -15.52
N ILE A 64 1.40 -3.62 -14.27
CA ILE A 64 1.27 -2.26 -13.74
C ILE A 64 2.62 -1.79 -13.24
N MET A 65 2.96 -0.53 -13.49
CA MET A 65 4.09 0.14 -12.91
C MET A 65 3.60 1.25 -11.98
N LEU A 66 3.96 1.17 -10.71
CA LEU A 66 3.78 2.26 -9.77
C LEU A 66 4.96 3.22 -9.89
N ALA A 67 4.67 4.49 -10.10
CA ALA A 67 5.67 5.54 -10.26
C ALA A 67 5.24 6.81 -9.54
N SER A 68 6.17 7.46 -8.86
CA SER A 68 5.98 8.76 -8.22
C SER A 68 6.22 9.95 -9.17
N ASP A 69 6.54 9.71 -10.44
CA ASP A 69 6.74 10.76 -11.46
C ASP A 69 5.46 11.09 -12.24
N VAL A 70 4.37 10.36 -11.98
CA VAL A 70 3.07 10.59 -12.63
C VAL A 70 2.06 11.10 -11.61
N ASP A 71 1.21 12.04 -12.03
CA ASP A 71 0.13 12.57 -11.20
C ASP A 71 -1.19 11.79 -11.36
N GLN A 72 -1.34 11.03 -12.44
CA GLN A 72 -2.57 10.31 -12.79
C GLN A 72 -2.25 8.97 -13.46
N ALA A 73 -3.15 8.00 -13.30
CA ALA A 73 -3.05 6.72 -13.99
C ALA A 73 -3.03 6.93 -15.51
N THR A 74 -2.03 6.37 -16.17
CA THR A 74 -1.82 6.54 -17.60
C THR A 74 -1.30 5.27 -18.24
N GLN A 75 -1.71 4.97 -19.47
CA GLN A 75 -1.22 3.82 -20.20
C GLN A 75 -0.08 4.24 -21.14
N LYS A 76 1.12 3.67 -20.95
CA LYS A 76 2.28 3.87 -21.83
C LYS A 76 2.74 2.53 -22.39
N TYR A 77 2.76 2.42 -23.72
CA TYR A 77 3.19 1.21 -24.43
C TYR A 77 2.45 -0.08 -24.02
N GLY A 78 1.16 0.04 -23.65
CA GLY A 78 0.35 -1.10 -23.18
C GLY A 78 0.53 -1.43 -21.70
N MET A 79 1.46 -0.77 -20.99
CA MET A 79 1.64 -0.87 -19.54
C MET A 79 0.90 0.25 -18.83
N TRP A 80 0.22 -0.07 -17.74
CA TRP A 80 -0.40 0.94 -16.89
C TRP A 80 0.65 1.51 -15.95
N VAL A 81 0.70 2.83 -15.87
CA VAL A 81 1.59 3.57 -14.98
C VAL A 81 0.73 4.36 -14.02
N MET A 82 0.83 4.06 -12.73
CA MET A 82 -0.02 4.64 -11.70
C MET A 82 0.79 5.45 -10.69
N PRO A 83 0.22 6.56 -10.18
CA PRO A 83 0.81 7.31 -9.09
C PRO A 83 0.82 6.47 -7.82
N TYR A 84 1.96 6.38 -7.15
CA TYR A 84 2.07 5.82 -5.81
C TYR A 84 3.18 6.53 -5.06
N TYR A 85 2.88 6.98 -3.85
CA TYR A 85 3.75 7.81 -3.02
C TYR A 85 3.78 7.23 -1.61
N PRO A 86 4.50 6.11 -1.40
CA PRO A 86 4.62 5.56 -0.06
C PRO A 86 5.31 6.56 0.86
N SER A 87 4.95 6.54 2.15
CA SER A 87 5.62 7.35 3.15
C SER A 87 7.06 6.89 3.40
N ASP A 88 7.81 7.66 4.21
CA ASP A 88 9.16 7.29 4.67
C ASP A 88 9.21 5.98 5.48
N ALA A 89 8.05 5.40 5.82
CA ALA A 89 7.96 4.10 6.49
C ALA A 89 8.28 2.92 5.55
N VAL A 90 8.21 3.10 4.23
CA VAL A 90 8.55 2.08 3.22
C VAL A 90 9.93 2.41 2.64
N ALA A 91 10.89 1.52 2.83
CA ALA A 91 12.25 1.69 2.28
C ALA A 91 12.33 1.30 0.81
N GLU A 92 11.68 0.21 0.43
CA GLU A 92 11.64 -0.29 -0.93
C GLU A 92 10.25 -0.82 -1.23
N TYR A 93 9.73 -0.53 -2.41
CA TYR A 93 8.44 -1.05 -2.86
C TYR A 93 8.59 -1.49 -4.31
N ILE A 94 8.09 -2.68 -4.64
CA ILE A 94 8.18 -3.19 -6.01
C ILE A 94 7.42 -2.27 -6.96
N SER A 95 8.16 -1.57 -7.80
CA SER A 95 7.58 -0.56 -8.68
C SER A 95 6.87 -1.18 -9.87
N THR A 96 7.07 -2.47 -10.14
CA THR A 96 6.47 -3.17 -11.28
C THR A 96 5.78 -4.43 -10.81
N ILE A 97 4.45 -4.44 -10.93
CA ILE A 97 3.57 -5.51 -10.51
C ILE A 97 3.12 -6.29 -11.74
N GLN A 98 3.25 -7.61 -11.69
CA GLN A 98 2.70 -8.49 -12.70
C GLN A 98 1.29 -8.91 -12.29
N ILE A 99 0.37 -8.87 -13.25
CA ILE A 99 -1.01 -9.32 -13.04
C ILE A 99 -1.15 -10.70 -13.67
N GLU A 100 -1.56 -11.66 -12.86
CA GLU A 100 -1.80 -13.05 -13.21
C GLU A 100 -3.32 -13.32 -13.17
N ASN A 101 -3.81 -14.21 -14.05
CA ASN A 101 -5.23 -14.55 -14.19
C ASN A 101 -6.22 -13.36 -14.32
N GLY A 102 -5.72 -12.16 -14.62
CA GLY A 102 -6.52 -10.95 -14.84
C GLY A 102 -6.74 -10.10 -13.57
N SER A 103 -6.50 -10.63 -12.38
CA SER A 103 -6.71 -9.93 -11.10
C SER A 103 -5.68 -10.25 -10.02
N ASP A 104 -4.96 -11.36 -10.14
CA ASP A 104 -4.05 -11.84 -9.11
C ASP A 104 -2.74 -11.07 -9.25
N PHE A 105 -2.14 -10.66 -8.14
CA PHE A 105 -0.85 -9.98 -8.19
C PHE A 105 -0.05 -10.13 -6.91
N HIS A 106 1.26 -9.95 -7.07
CA HIS A 106 2.21 -10.01 -5.97
C HIS A 106 2.88 -8.65 -5.74
N ILE A 107 2.87 -8.19 -4.49
CA ILE A 107 3.56 -7.00 -4.05
C ILE A 107 4.60 -7.36 -3.01
N THR A 108 5.81 -6.85 -3.20
CA THR A 108 6.89 -6.92 -2.22
C THR A 108 7.24 -5.51 -1.76
N ALA A 109 7.35 -5.31 -0.45
CA ALA A 109 7.78 -4.06 0.14
C ALA A 109 8.70 -4.30 1.35
N THR A 110 9.64 -3.40 1.58
CA THR A 110 10.55 -3.44 2.72
C THR A 110 10.23 -2.31 3.67
N SER A 111 10.08 -2.62 4.95
CA SER A 111 9.93 -1.63 6.01
C SER A 111 11.22 -0.84 6.21
N ALA A 112 11.11 0.48 6.22
CA ALA A 112 12.23 1.36 6.54
C ALA A 112 12.62 1.32 8.01
N GLU A 113 11.69 0.96 8.89
CA GLU A 113 11.90 0.92 10.34
C GLU A 113 12.62 -0.36 10.77
N THR A 114 12.16 -1.51 10.27
CA THR A 114 12.66 -2.82 10.70
C THR A 114 13.60 -3.46 9.69
N GLY A 115 13.56 -3.03 8.42
CA GLY A 115 14.23 -3.69 7.30
C GLY A 115 13.58 -5.02 6.92
N ALA A 116 12.40 -5.33 7.45
CA ALA A 116 11.67 -6.56 7.13
C ALA A 116 11.03 -6.46 5.73
N GLU A 117 11.12 -7.55 4.96
CA GLU A 117 10.44 -7.68 3.68
C GLU A 117 9.06 -8.31 3.88
N TRP A 118 8.06 -7.66 3.28
CA TRP A 118 6.66 -8.02 3.32
C TRP A 118 6.22 -8.38 1.92
N ASN A 119 5.56 -9.53 1.81
CA ASN A 119 5.10 -10.10 0.56
C ASN A 119 3.59 -10.28 0.64
N MET A 120 2.86 -9.71 -0.32
CA MET A 120 1.40 -9.70 -0.36
C MET A 120 0.94 -10.32 -1.68
N ASP A 121 0.35 -11.49 -1.57
CA ASP A 121 -0.34 -12.16 -2.66
C ASP A 121 -1.81 -11.78 -2.61
N GLN A 122 -2.32 -11.17 -3.68
CA GLN A 122 -3.76 -10.91 -3.89
C GLN A 122 -4.30 -11.90 -4.92
N ASP A 123 -5.43 -12.52 -4.60
CA ASP A 123 -6.21 -13.48 -5.41
C ASP A 123 -7.65 -12.97 -5.54
#